data_AF-A0A7J3DNT1-F1
#
_entry.id   AF-A0A7J3DNT1-F1
#
_cell.length_a   1.000
_cell.length_b   1.000
_cell.length_c   1.000
_cell.angle_alpha   90.00
_cell.angle_beta   90.00
_cell.angle_gamma   90.00
#
_symmetry.space_group_name_H-M   'P 1'
#
loop_
_entity.id
_entity.type
_entity.pdbx_description
1 polymer ?
#
loop_
_entity_poly.entity_id
_entity_poly.type
_entity_poly.pdbx_seq_one_letter_code
_entity_poly.pdbx_strand_id
1 'polypeptide(L)'
;MNLIDEFIDAYEDDLIYILEAQKALFTHPLKFVYEKAAIASFTRVYIVTAVNEIEIIIKKWADKDYRNILSVYFSEKSTNGERVNALYSAFKKAGINVDLEIFKDYLALKYLRNTIVHGEWREGEKEWITERGFPNDVREFNEEHFNRVKEVVLNMEFYIFLAIFPTTSDKLIRLREEDKRTYKDYGILKFIDLYKIIWKNLERIDNYIYQDILNVVSSPQYYWASGLSEEEIDSMSQDEQIRLLYLAAYRAGKAEHSSLVKHRSLASDTLGFWRIYWDWTVSRGLNEDKIKQALQIIRDPNFPLEEKIWSIAGFSEKENFEKFLSEIWETLKEKIPYSREEISEAFFIGKLAYKLFPNLTPLFLFTLRLPIVDPENVNLYFQEAQRIYNALLLRFSWYECVERNERFIPKNLDLCLKICEEFLKE
;
A
#
# COMPACT_ATOMS: atom_id res chain seq x y z
N MET A 1 20.77 -16.68 4.63
CA MET A 1 21.70 -15.67 5.16
C MET A 1 21.06 -14.32 4.86
N ASN A 2 20.47 -13.67 5.87
CA ASN A 2 19.82 -12.37 5.66
C ASN A 2 20.90 -11.37 5.23
N LEU A 3 20.69 -10.75 4.07
CA LEU A 3 21.62 -9.79 3.47
C LEU A 3 21.65 -8.46 4.24
N ILE A 4 20.63 -8.20 5.08
CA ILE A 4 20.41 -6.96 5.81
C ILE A 4 20.27 -7.26 7.32
N ASP A 5 20.90 -6.43 8.15
CA ASP A 5 20.87 -6.51 9.61
C ASP A 5 19.54 -5.97 10.14
N GLU A 6 18.96 -6.58 11.17
CA GLU A 6 17.62 -6.21 11.69
C GLU A 6 17.51 -4.72 12.07
N PHE A 7 18.60 -4.12 12.56
CA PHE A 7 18.58 -2.72 12.95
C PHE A 7 18.64 -1.78 11.75
N ILE A 8 19.36 -2.16 10.68
CA ILE A 8 19.38 -1.38 9.45
C ILE A 8 17.96 -1.36 8.85
N ASP A 9 17.34 -2.54 8.75
CA ASP A 9 15.97 -2.70 8.23
C ASP A 9 14.96 -1.89 9.05
N ALA A 10 15.02 -1.97 10.38
CA ALA A 10 14.11 -1.23 11.25
C ALA A 10 14.27 0.31 11.15
N TYR A 11 15.50 0.81 11.02
CA TYR A 11 15.74 2.24 10.86
C TYR A 11 15.29 2.75 9.48
N GLU A 12 15.53 1.98 8.41
CA GLU A 12 15.04 2.29 7.06
C GLU A 12 13.49 2.38 7.05
N ASP A 13 12.82 1.41 7.67
CA ASP A 13 11.37 1.42 7.87
C ASP A 13 10.91 2.66 8.64
N ASP A 14 11.56 2.98 9.77
CA ASP A 14 11.23 4.14 10.58
C ASP A 14 11.33 5.45 9.78
N LEU A 15 12.38 5.64 8.98
CA LEU A 15 12.51 6.80 8.10
C LEU A 15 11.38 6.89 7.07
N ILE A 16 11.02 5.77 6.45
CA ILE A 16 9.89 5.69 5.51
C ILE A 16 8.60 6.11 6.21
N TYR A 17 8.32 5.57 7.39
CA TYR A 17 7.11 5.91 8.15
C TYR A 17 7.09 7.36 8.64
N ILE A 18 8.24 7.94 9.02
CA ILE A 18 8.34 9.36 9.37
C ILE A 18 7.96 10.23 8.17
N LEU A 19 8.47 9.92 6.98
CA LEU A 19 8.16 10.66 5.74
C LEU A 19 6.69 10.50 5.32
N GLU A 20 6.17 9.29 5.35
CA GLU A 20 4.76 9.03 5.01
C GLU A 20 3.81 9.65 6.04
N ALA A 21 4.14 9.63 7.34
CA ALA A 21 3.37 10.30 8.38
C ALA A 21 3.36 11.83 8.19
N GLN A 22 4.51 12.42 7.85
CA GLN A 22 4.60 13.84 7.53
C GLN A 22 3.69 14.19 6.36
N LYS A 23 3.84 13.47 5.25
CA LYS A 23 3.04 13.66 4.05
C LYS A 23 1.55 13.50 4.34
N ALA A 24 1.17 12.46 5.07
CA ALA A 24 -0.21 12.23 5.48
C ALA A 24 -0.74 13.40 6.30
N LEU A 25 0.01 13.90 7.29
CA LEU A 25 -0.41 15.03 8.11
C LEU A 25 -0.72 16.27 7.24
N PHE A 26 0.18 16.63 6.33
CA PHE A 26 0.04 17.82 5.48
C PHE A 26 -0.99 17.69 4.36
N THR A 27 -1.33 16.46 3.96
CA THR A 27 -2.28 16.21 2.86
C THR A 27 -3.65 15.75 3.34
N HIS A 28 -3.83 15.54 4.66
CA HIS A 28 -5.10 15.05 5.18
C HIS A 28 -6.20 16.12 5.09
N PRO A 29 -7.27 15.89 4.32
CA PRO A 29 -8.27 16.92 3.97
C PRO A 29 -9.09 17.45 5.15
N LEU A 30 -9.17 16.67 6.24
CA LEU A 30 -9.93 17.03 7.44
C LEU A 30 -9.08 17.51 8.62
N LYS A 31 -7.76 17.68 8.44
CA LYS A 31 -6.87 18.06 9.53
C LYS A 31 -6.32 19.46 9.30
N PHE A 32 -6.47 20.30 10.32
CA PHE A 32 -5.71 21.54 10.39
C PHE A 32 -4.30 21.21 10.88
N VAL A 33 -3.28 21.74 10.19
CA VAL A 33 -1.88 21.52 10.55
C VAL A 33 -1.24 22.85 10.91
N TYR A 34 -0.66 22.92 12.10
CA TYR A 34 0.24 24.02 12.44
C TYR A 34 1.61 23.77 11.81
N GLU A 35 1.77 24.21 10.56
CA GLU A 35 2.86 23.85 9.65
C GLU A 35 4.25 24.03 10.28
N LYS A 36 4.53 25.19 10.89
CA LYS A 36 5.83 25.46 11.51
C LYS A 36 6.20 24.40 12.57
N ALA A 37 5.29 24.09 13.49
CA ALA A 37 5.56 23.10 14.53
C ALA A 37 5.65 21.68 13.98
N ALA A 38 4.84 21.35 12.98
CA ALA A 38 4.86 20.04 12.34
C ALA A 38 6.19 19.79 11.63
N ILE A 39 6.63 20.72 10.76
CA ILE A 39 7.91 20.60 10.05
C ILE A 39 9.05 20.47 11.06
N ALA A 40 9.09 21.34 12.06
CA ALA A 40 10.15 21.28 13.05
C ALA A 40 10.18 19.96 13.82
N SER A 41 9.00 19.40 14.15
CA SER A 41 8.90 18.12 14.85
C SER A 41 9.35 16.95 13.99
N PHE A 42 8.88 16.86 12.74
CA PHE A 42 9.34 15.82 11.81
C PHE A 42 10.83 15.93 11.53
N THR A 43 11.38 17.15 11.42
CA THR A 43 12.82 17.36 11.24
C THR A 43 13.62 16.80 12.41
N ARG A 44 13.21 17.06 13.66
CA ARG A 44 13.90 16.53 14.83
C ARG A 44 13.87 15.01 14.89
N VAL A 45 12.69 14.40 14.68
CA VAL A 45 12.55 12.93 14.72
C VAL A 45 13.34 12.27 13.59
N TYR A 46 13.31 12.84 12.39
CA TYR A 46 14.09 12.36 11.25
C TYR A 46 15.59 12.44 11.50
N ILE A 47 16.10 13.57 12.03
CA ILE A 47 17.53 13.70 12.37
C ILE A 47 17.97 12.63 13.38
N VAL A 48 17.20 12.43 14.45
CA VAL A 48 17.56 11.44 15.49
C VAL A 48 17.62 10.04 14.92
N THR A 49 16.65 9.69 14.06
CA THR A 49 16.53 8.36 13.45
C THR A 49 17.63 8.14 12.42
N ALA A 50 17.78 9.05 11.46
CA ALA A 50 18.72 8.90 10.35
C ALA A 50 20.19 8.93 10.78
N VAL A 51 20.56 9.74 11.79
CA VAL A 51 21.93 9.74 12.31
C VAL A 51 22.27 8.39 12.93
N ASN A 52 21.33 7.77 13.67
CA ASN A 52 21.53 6.45 14.27
C ASN A 52 21.66 5.36 13.21
N GLU A 53 20.83 5.41 12.19
CA GLU A 53 20.88 4.51 11.04
C GLU A 53 22.25 4.55 10.37
N ILE A 54 22.71 5.74 9.97
CA ILE A 54 24.01 5.92 9.32
C ILE A 54 25.14 5.37 10.21
N GLU A 55 25.12 5.64 11.52
CA GLU A 55 26.12 5.09 12.44
C GLU A 55 26.11 3.56 12.48
N ILE A 56 24.92 2.93 12.47
CA ILE A 56 24.77 1.49 12.47
C ILE A 56 25.22 0.88 11.14
N ILE A 57 24.86 1.48 9.99
CA ILE A 57 25.30 1.04 8.68
C ILE A 57 26.84 1.07 8.62
N ILE A 58 27.47 2.19 9.01
CA ILE A 58 28.96 2.28 9.04
C ILE A 58 29.52 1.16 9.92
N LYS A 59 28.96 0.94 11.11
CA LYS A 59 29.47 -0.06 12.07
C LYS A 59 29.33 -1.48 11.54
N LYS A 60 28.15 -1.84 11.03
CA LYS A 60 27.81 -3.20 10.60
C LYS A 60 28.45 -3.56 9.26
N TRP A 61 28.69 -2.58 8.42
CA TRP A 61 29.30 -2.79 7.10
C TRP A 61 30.81 -2.56 7.08
N ALA A 62 31.42 -2.06 8.16
CA ALA A 62 32.87 -1.92 8.26
C ALA A 62 33.63 -3.21 7.95
N ASP A 63 33.12 -4.37 8.40
CA ASP A 63 33.75 -5.67 8.13
C ASP A 63 33.59 -6.15 6.68
N LYS A 64 32.67 -5.54 5.92
CA LYS A 64 32.42 -5.81 4.50
C LYS A 64 33.17 -4.83 3.58
N ASP A 65 33.80 -3.80 4.15
CA ASP A 65 34.53 -2.77 3.40
C ASP A 65 35.97 -3.23 3.08
N TYR A 66 36.14 -3.70 1.84
CA TYR A 66 37.41 -4.18 1.30
C TYR A 66 38.48 -3.07 1.13
N ARG A 67 38.11 -1.78 1.19
CA ARG A 67 39.06 -0.64 1.12
C ARG A 67 39.37 -0.05 2.48
N ASN A 68 38.78 -0.57 3.56
CA ASN A 68 39.03 -0.13 4.93
C ASN A 68 38.76 1.38 5.12
N ILE A 69 37.75 1.91 4.42
CA ILE A 69 37.26 3.29 4.49
C ILE A 69 36.42 3.51 5.76
N LEU A 70 35.46 2.63 6.04
CA LEU A 70 34.49 2.75 7.12
C LEU A 70 35.11 2.49 8.49
N SER A 71 36.08 1.60 8.57
CA SER A 71 36.73 1.22 9.84
C SER A 71 37.47 2.39 10.51
N VAL A 72 37.94 3.37 9.72
CA VAL A 72 38.60 4.57 10.26
C VAL A 72 37.66 5.46 11.07
N TYR A 73 36.33 5.29 10.90
CA TYR A 73 35.33 6.08 11.60
C TYR A 73 35.23 5.75 13.09
N PHE A 74 35.55 4.51 13.48
CA PHE A 74 35.42 4.04 14.87
C PHE A 74 36.76 3.90 15.60
N SER A 75 37.83 4.58 15.16
CA SER A 75 39.11 4.61 15.88
C SER A 75 38.93 5.04 17.35
N GLU A 76 39.67 4.42 18.28
CA GLU A 76 39.51 4.69 19.71
C GLU A 76 39.86 6.14 20.06
N LYS A 77 38.99 6.78 20.87
CA LYS A 77 39.14 8.13 21.46
C LYS A 77 39.12 9.33 20.48
N SER A 78 38.36 9.25 19.39
CA SER A 78 38.13 10.37 18.48
C SER A 78 36.82 11.13 18.75
N THR A 79 36.85 12.45 18.71
CA THR A 79 35.68 13.34 18.69
C THR A 79 34.84 13.15 17.42
N ASN A 80 33.58 13.62 17.42
CA ASN A 80 32.72 13.52 16.23
C ASN A 80 33.34 14.19 14.99
N GLY A 81 33.95 15.36 15.16
CA GLY A 81 34.63 16.06 14.07
C GLY A 81 35.79 15.25 13.49
N GLU A 82 36.62 14.65 14.34
CA GLU A 82 37.73 13.78 13.90
C GLU A 82 37.22 12.56 13.14
N ARG A 83 36.15 11.91 13.62
CA ARG A 83 35.54 10.75 12.95
C ARG A 83 35.05 11.07 11.55
N VAL A 84 34.27 12.15 11.41
CA VAL A 84 33.69 12.57 10.13
C VAL A 84 34.79 12.99 9.14
N ASN A 85 35.81 13.73 9.61
CA ASN A 85 36.95 14.11 8.79
C ASN A 85 37.81 12.93 8.36
N ALA A 86 38.01 11.94 9.24
CA ALA A 86 38.72 10.71 8.92
C ALA A 86 37.98 9.92 7.81
N LEU A 87 36.66 9.81 7.92
CA LEU A 87 35.83 9.13 6.93
C LEU A 87 35.91 9.80 5.56
N TYR A 88 35.73 11.13 5.49
CA TYR A 88 35.90 11.90 4.25
C TYR A 88 37.30 11.67 3.63
N SER A 89 38.34 11.75 4.45
CA SER A 89 39.72 11.54 4.01
C SER A 89 39.95 10.14 3.46
N ALA A 90 39.31 9.13 4.05
CA ALA A 90 39.41 7.75 3.59
C ALA A 90 38.73 7.53 2.24
N PHE A 91 37.55 8.12 2.01
CA PHE A 91 36.90 8.11 0.69
C PHE A 91 37.80 8.74 -0.38
N LYS A 92 38.41 9.90 -0.09
CA LYS A 92 39.33 10.57 -1.03
C LYS A 92 40.57 9.72 -1.31
N LYS A 93 41.17 9.08 -0.30
CA LYS A 93 42.32 8.17 -0.46
C LYS A 93 41.97 6.94 -1.29
N ALA A 94 40.74 6.46 -1.18
CA ALA A 94 40.22 5.34 -1.96
C ALA A 94 39.83 5.72 -3.40
N GLY A 95 40.06 6.96 -3.84
CA GLY A 95 39.74 7.44 -5.17
C GLY A 95 38.25 7.68 -5.43
N ILE A 96 37.43 7.82 -4.38
CA ILE A 96 36.00 8.09 -4.48
C ILE A 96 35.78 9.59 -4.28
N ASN A 97 35.29 10.29 -5.30
CA ASN A 97 35.12 11.73 -5.27
C ASN A 97 33.79 12.15 -4.63
N VAL A 98 33.75 12.13 -3.30
CA VAL A 98 32.61 12.53 -2.46
C VAL A 98 32.59 14.04 -2.14
N ASP A 99 31.42 14.62 -1.91
CA ASP A 99 31.23 16.04 -1.57
C ASP A 99 31.51 16.34 -0.08
N LEU A 100 32.50 17.21 0.19
CA LEU A 100 32.87 17.66 1.53
C LEU A 100 31.72 18.33 2.29
N GLU A 101 30.84 19.06 1.59
CA GLU A 101 29.76 19.79 2.25
C GLU A 101 28.72 18.85 2.88
N ILE A 102 28.53 17.65 2.31
CA ILE A 102 27.69 16.60 2.89
C ILE A 102 28.28 16.11 4.22
N PHE A 103 29.60 15.93 4.32
CA PHE A 103 30.25 15.53 5.57
C PHE A 103 30.16 16.62 6.64
N LYS A 104 30.35 17.88 6.26
CA LYS A 104 30.20 19.02 7.20
C LYS A 104 28.78 19.13 7.74
N ASP A 105 27.78 18.92 6.87
CA ASP A 105 26.38 18.93 7.27
C ASP A 105 26.03 17.70 8.10
N TYR A 106 26.54 16.52 7.75
CA TYR A 106 26.37 15.32 8.56
C TYR A 106 26.94 15.52 9.97
N LEU A 107 28.09 16.19 10.12
CA LEU A 107 28.62 16.57 11.43
C LEU A 107 27.65 17.48 12.21
N ALA A 108 27.05 18.46 11.54
CA ALA A 108 26.02 19.31 12.15
C ALA A 108 24.79 18.49 12.56
N LEU A 109 24.35 17.52 11.75
CA LEU A 109 23.25 16.60 12.11
C LEU A 109 23.59 15.76 13.35
N LYS A 110 24.83 15.29 13.49
CA LYS A 110 25.28 14.58 14.69
C LYS A 110 25.19 15.44 15.95
N TYR A 111 25.63 16.69 15.87
CA TYR A 111 25.52 17.64 16.97
C TYR A 111 24.06 17.97 17.28
N LEU A 112 23.23 18.20 16.26
CA LEU A 112 21.78 18.40 16.42
C LEU A 112 21.12 17.21 17.09
N ARG A 113 21.42 15.97 16.67
CA ARG A 113 20.93 14.74 17.29
C ARG A 113 21.29 14.69 18.77
N ASN A 114 22.53 14.98 19.14
CA ASN A 114 22.96 15.02 20.54
C ASN A 114 22.18 16.07 21.33
N THR A 115 22.03 17.29 20.82
CA THR A 115 21.25 18.35 21.46
C THR A 115 19.79 17.95 21.62
N ILE A 116 19.16 17.34 20.60
CA ILE A 116 17.76 16.93 20.64
C ILE A 116 17.53 15.82 21.69
N VAL A 117 18.44 14.83 21.74
CA VAL A 117 18.32 13.68 22.65
C VAL A 117 18.64 14.07 24.09
N HIS A 118 19.66 14.91 24.31
CA HIS A 118 20.11 15.26 25.66
C HIS A 118 19.50 16.54 26.20
N GLY A 119 18.86 17.37 25.36
CA GLY A 119 18.21 18.61 25.77
C GLY A 119 19.18 19.76 26.09
N GLU A 120 20.46 19.63 25.75
CA GLU A 120 21.52 20.57 26.13
C GLU A 120 22.43 20.89 24.94
N TRP A 121 22.81 22.17 24.81
CA TRP A 121 23.79 22.62 23.83
C TRP A 121 25.20 22.54 24.40
N ARG A 122 26.14 21.97 23.64
CA ARG A 122 27.57 22.02 23.98
C ARG A 122 28.24 23.23 23.31
N GLU A 123 29.20 23.83 24.02
CA GLU A 123 30.03 24.91 23.48
C GLU A 123 30.82 24.41 22.26
N GLY A 124 30.96 25.25 21.23
CA GLY A 124 31.55 24.89 19.93
C GLY A 124 30.61 24.14 18.98
N GLU A 125 29.78 23.22 19.46
CA GLU A 125 28.80 22.51 18.60
C GLU A 125 27.71 23.46 18.06
N LYS A 126 27.24 24.38 18.92
CA LYS A 126 26.23 25.38 18.55
C LYS A 126 26.71 26.35 17.46
N GLU A 127 27.97 26.75 17.53
CA GLU A 127 28.60 27.64 16.55
C GLU A 127 28.70 26.95 15.19
N TRP A 128 29.17 25.69 15.16
CA TRP A 128 29.22 24.89 13.95
C TRP A 128 27.84 24.74 13.29
N ILE A 129 26.80 24.40 14.07
CA ILE A 129 25.43 24.27 13.55
C ILE A 129 24.94 25.58 12.91
N THR A 130 25.20 26.71 13.56
CA THR A 130 24.80 28.03 13.07
C THR A 130 25.58 28.41 11.79
N GLU A 131 26.89 28.15 11.76
CA GLU A 131 27.74 28.37 10.57
C GLU A 131 27.28 27.52 9.38
N ARG A 132 26.83 26.28 9.64
CA ARG A 132 26.25 25.42 8.63
C ARG A 132 24.85 25.86 8.20
N GLY A 133 24.25 26.88 8.81
CA GLY A 133 22.94 27.40 8.43
C GLY A 133 21.76 26.57 8.96
N PHE A 134 21.97 25.81 10.03
CA PHE A 134 20.89 25.19 10.80
C PHE A 134 20.52 26.07 12.00
N PRO A 135 19.26 26.03 12.49
CA PRO A 135 18.83 26.90 13.57
C PRO A 135 19.42 26.47 14.92
N ASN A 136 19.69 27.45 15.77
CA ASN A 136 20.12 27.24 17.16
C ASN A 136 18.93 27.14 18.14
N ASP A 137 17.71 27.20 17.63
CA ASP A 137 16.48 26.78 18.27
C ASP A 137 15.83 25.69 17.40
N VAL A 138 15.79 24.46 17.90
CA VAL A 138 15.26 23.30 17.18
C VAL A 138 13.75 23.38 16.89
N ARG A 139 13.07 24.43 17.37
CA ARG A 139 11.67 24.77 17.02
C ARG A 139 11.56 25.60 15.75
N GLU A 140 12.68 26.09 15.22
CA GLU A 140 12.75 26.96 14.04
C GLU A 140 13.15 26.22 12.76
N PHE A 141 13.26 24.89 12.82
CA PHE A 141 13.37 24.07 11.61
C PHE A 141 12.22 24.38 10.64
N ASN A 142 12.54 24.45 9.36
CA ASN A 142 11.65 24.81 8.26
C ASN A 142 11.82 23.81 7.12
N GLU A 143 11.08 23.99 6.02
CA GLU A 143 11.06 23.06 4.89
C GLU A 143 12.44 22.94 4.21
N GLU A 144 13.19 24.04 4.10
CA GLU A 144 14.54 24.05 3.56
C GLU A 144 15.50 23.24 4.43
N HIS A 145 15.46 23.44 5.75
CA HIS A 145 16.26 22.65 6.68
C HIS A 145 15.93 21.15 6.54
N PHE A 146 14.65 20.80 6.47
CA PHE A 146 14.21 19.40 6.35
C PHE A 146 14.71 18.75 5.06
N ASN A 147 14.58 19.44 3.92
CA ASN A 147 15.06 18.93 2.64
C ASN A 147 16.59 18.75 2.63
N ARG A 148 17.32 19.69 3.25
CA ARG A 148 18.77 19.56 3.41
C ARG A 148 19.16 18.37 4.29
N VAL A 149 18.42 18.08 5.36
CA VAL A 149 18.64 16.86 6.16
C VAL A 149 18.47 15.60 5.29
N LYS A 150 17.38 15.50 4.52
CA LYS A 150 17.16 14.35 3.62
C LYS A 150 18.28 14.20 2.60
N GLU A 151 18.74 15.30 2.01
CA GLU A 151 19.86 15.28 1.05
C GLU A 151 21.13 14.72 1.69
N VAL A 152 21.46 15.14 2.91
CA VAL A 152 22.63 14.65 3.64
C VAL A 152 22.52 13.15 3.91
N VAL A 153 21.35 12.70 4.35
CA VAL A 153 21.09 11.28 4.66
C VAL A 153 21.24 10.41 3.43
N LEU A 154 20.54 10.76 2.34
CA LEU A 154 20.62 10.07 1.05
C LEU A 154 22.07 9.96 0.54
N ASN A 155 22.85 11.05 0.62
CA ASN A 155 24.23 11.04 0.15
C ASN A 155 25.15 10.24 1.08
N MET A 156 24.96 10.30 2.40
CA MET A 156 25.76 9.52 3.34
C MET A 156 25.55 8.02 3.17
N GLU A 157 24.29 7.57 3.06
CA GLU A 157 23.95 6.18 2.74
C GLU A 157 24.58 5.74 1.42
N PHE A 158 24.47 6.57 0.38
CA PHE A 158 25.05 6.27 -0.91
C PHE A 158 26.58 6.19 -0.85
N TYR A 159 27.26 7.09 -0.14
CA TYR A 159 28.71 7.01 0.05
C TYR A 159 29.10 5.73 0.77
N ILE A 160 28.37 5.34 1.82
CA ILE A 160 28.64 4.08 2.52
C ILE A 160 28.42 2.89 1.60
N PHE A 161 27.38 2.90 0.76
CA PHE A 161 27.17 1.89 -0.27
C PHE A 161 28.36 1.80 -1.24
N LEU A 162 28.94 2.92 -1.67
CA LEU A 162 30.13 2.94 -2.55
C LEU A 162 31.39 2.36 -1.88
N ALA A 163 31.50 2.44 -0.54
CA ALA A 163 32.58 1.78 0.18
C ALA A 163 32.47 0.25 0.08
N ILE A 164 31.25 -0.29 0.11
CA ILE A 164 30.99 -1.73 0.05
C ILE A 164 30.99 -2.28 -1.38
N PHE A 165 30.47 -1.52 -2.34
CA PHE A 165 30.33 -1.96 -3.73
C PHE A 165 31.26 -1.15 -4.64
N PRO A 166 32.36 -1.76 -5.15
CA PRO A 166 33.34 -1.05 -5.96
C PRO A 166 32.73 -0.43 -7.20
N THR A 167 32.63 0.89 -7.20
CA THR A 167 32.51 1.67 -8.43
C THR A 167 33.55 2.78 -8.40
N THR A 168 34.19 3.02 -9.54
CA THR A 168 35.14 4.12 -9.70
C THR A 168 34.49 5.18 -10.57
N SER A 169 34.43 6.41 -10.07
CA SER A 169 34.00 7.58 -10.84
C SER A 169 34.88 8.76 -10.48
N ASP A 170 35.48 9.37 -11.50
CA ASP A 170 36.25 10.60 -11.35
C ASP A 170 35.36 11.85 -11.16
N LYS A 171 34.07 11.72 -11.49
CA LYS A 171 33.08 12.79 -11.31
C LYS A 171 32.67 12.90 -9.86
N LEU A 172 32.44 14.14 -9.40
CA LEU A 172 31.85 14.41 -8.10
C LEU A 172 30.51 13.66 -8.00
N ILE A 173 30.40 12.84 -6.97
CA ILE A 173 29.19 12.07 -6.69
C ILE A 173 28.36 12.87 -5.70
N ARG A 174 27.20 13.35 -6.15
CA ARG A 174 26.17 13.93 -5.27
C ARG A 174 24.80 13.58 -5.85
N LEU A 175 24.05 12.81 -5.10
CA LEU A 175 22.64 12.57 -5.40
C LEU A 175 21.86 13.82 -5.03
N ARG A 176 21.04 14.31 -5.95
CA ARG A 176 19.99 15.27 -5.64
C ARG A 176 18.69 14.50 -5.62
N GLU A 177 17.90 14.71 -4.58
CA GLU A 177 16.49 14.33 -4.64
C GLU A 177 15.91 15.09 -5.85
N GLU A 178 15.35 14.38 -6.84
CA GLU A 178 14.62 15.06 -7.91
C GLU A 178 13.59 15.98 -7.25
N ASP A 179 13.41 17.21 -7.75
CA ASP A 179 12.39 18.17 -7.30
C ASP A 179 11.00 17.54 -7.46
N LYS A 180 10.64 16.66 -6.53
CA LYS A 180 9.34 16.05 -6.43
C LYS A 180 8.49 17.05 -5.68
N ARG A 181 7.44 17.51 -6.38
CA ARG A 181 6.25 18.20 -5.88
C ARG A 181 6.19 18.25 -4.35
N THR A 182 6.14 19.45 -3.80
CA THR A 182 6.02 19.67 -2.35
C THR A 182 4.69 19.12 -1.84
N TYR A 183 4.54 18.85 -0.52
CA TYR A 183 3.24 18.45 0.04
C TYR A 183 2.12 19.48 -0.25
N LYS A 184 2.50 20.74 -0.52
CA LYS A 184 1.61 21.83 -0.92
C LYS A 184 0.90 21.55 -2.26
N ASP A 185 1.45 20.66 -3.09
CA ASP A 185 0.86 20.26 -4.37
C ASP A 185 -0.20 19.15 -4.25
N TYR A 186 -0.36 18.55 -3.06
CA TYR A 186 -1.12 17.30 -2.87
C TYR A 186 -2.28 17.34 -1.88
N GLY A 187 -2.44 18.41 -1.09
CA GLY A 187 -3.52 18.51 -0.09
C GLY A 187 -4.92 18.75 -0.66
N ILE A 188 -5.03 19.06 -1.95
CA ILE A 188 -6.31 19.28 -2.63
C ILE A 188 -6.83 17.96 -3.17
N LEU A 189 -7.89 17.45 -2.57
CA LEU A 189 -8.62 16.31 -3.12
C LEU A 189 -9.19 16.65 -4.48
N LYS A 190 -8.89 15.80 -5.47
CA LYS A 190 -9.62 15.80 -6.74
C LYS A 190 -10.81 14.85 -6.63
N PHE A 191 -11.76 15.00 -7.54
CA PHE A 191 -12.90 14.09 -7.60
C PHE A 191 -12.48 12.62 -7.78
N ILE A 192 -11.35 12.39 -8.47
CA ILE A 192 -10.72 11.09 -8.64
C ILE A 192 -10.08 10.54 -7.34
N ASP A 193 -9.98 11.32 -6.27
CA ASP A 193 -9.44 10.84 -4.99
C ASP A 193 -10.58 10.38 -4.06
N LEU A 194 -11.80 10.90 -4.26
CA LEU A 194 -12.97 10.55 -3.46
C LEU A 194 -13.30 9.06 -3.52
N TYR A 195 -13.23 8.43 -4.69
CA TYR A 195 -13.53 6.99 -4.78
C TYR A 195 -12.44 6.14 -4.11
N LYS A 196 -11.17 6.59 -4.13
CA LYS A 196 -10.09 5.89 -3.40
C LYS A 196 -10.34 5.99 -1.90
N ILE A 197 -10.74 7.16 -1.42
CA ILE A 197 -11.10 7.39 -0.02
C ILE A 197 -12.28 6.51 0.37
N ILE A 198 -13.35 6.48 -0.44
CA ILE A 198 -14.52 5.64 -0.20
C ILE A 198 -14.09 4.17 -0.14
N TRP A 199 -13.35 3.67 -1.12
CA TRP A 199 -12.90 2.28 -1.15
C TRP A 199 -12.04 1.93 0.07
N LYS A 200 -11.08 2.78 0.44
CA LYS A 200 -10.27 2.60 1.65
C LYS A 200 -11.10 2.65 2.93
N ASN A 201 -12.17 3.43 2.96
CA ASN A 201 -13.09 3.43 4.09
C ASN A 201 -13.86 2.10 4.18
N LEU A 202 -14.33 1.56 3.05
CA LEU A 202 -14.97 0.23 3.00
C LEU A 202 -14.01 -0.86 3.51
N GLU A 203 -12.74 -0.85 3.10
CA GLU A 203 -11.71 -1.77 3.61
C GLU A 203 -11.51 -1.69 5.12
N ARG A 204 -11.52 -0.46 5.68
CA ARG A 204 -11.39 -0.26 7.13
C ARG A 204 -12.62 -0.78 7.88
N ILE A 205 -13.82 -0.53 7.35
CA ILE A 205 -15.06 -1.01 7.95
C ILE A 205 -15.11 -2.54 7.91
N ASP A 206 -14.75 -3.17 6.79
CA ASP A 206 -14.67 -4.63 6.66
C ASP A 206 -13.77 -5.24 7.72
N ASN A 207 -12.52 -4.74 7.83
CA ASN A 207 -11.58 -5.24 8.83
C ASN A 207 -12.10 -5.02 10.25
N TYR A 208 -12.66 -3.84 10.56
CA TYR A 208 -13.16 -3.52 11.89
C TYR A 208 -14.31 -4.44 12.33
N ILE A 209 -15.28 -4.69 11.44
CA ILE A 209 -16.38 -5.64 11.72
C ILE A 209 -15.84 -7.08 11.81
N TYR A 210 -14.91 -7.46 10.94
CA TYR A 210 -14.35 -8.80 10.91
C TYR A 210 -13.64 -9.19 12.22
N GLN A 211 -12.87 -8.27 12.83
CA GLN A 211 -12.21 -8.54 14.10
C GLN A 211 -13.22 -8.85 15.22
N ASP A 212 -14.35 -8.13 15.27
CA ASP A 212 -15.40 -8.41 16.26
C ASP A 212 -16.16 -9.71 15.95
N ILE A 213 -16.34 -10.07 14.68
CA ILE A 213 -16.87 -11.39 14.29
C ILE A 213 -15.94 -12.49 14.82
N LEU A 214 -14.63 -12.39 14.60
CA LEU A 214 -13.65 -13.37 15.08
C LEU A 214 -13.68 -13.53 16.60
N ASN A 215 -13.79 -12.41 17.33
CA ASN A 215 -13.90 -12.44 18.79
C ASN A 215 -15.18 -13.16 19.25
N VAL A 216 -16.31 -12.93 18.58
CA VAL A 216 -17.59 -13.56 18.93
C VAL A 216 -17.59 -15.05 18.64
N VAL A 217 -17.12 -15.48 17.47
CA VAL A 217 -17.10 -16.91 17.09
C VAL A 217 -15.99 -17.71 17.78
N SER A 218 -15.12 -17.04 18.53
CA SER A 218 -14.14 -17.67 19.42
C SER A 218 -14.64 -17.74 20.87
N SER A 219 -15.80 -17.14 21.17
CA SER A 219 -16.40 -17.22 22.50
C SER A 219 -17.05 -18.58 22.74
N PRO A 220 -17.12 -19.08 24.00
CA PRO A 220 -17.75 -20.37 24.29
C PRO A 220 -19.22 -20.47 23.82
N GLN A 221 -19.95 -19.36 23.82
CA GLN A 221 -21.37 -19.34 23.46
C GLN A 221 -21.62 -19.50 21.96
N TYR A 222 -20.74 -18.96 21.13
CA TYR A 222 -20.88 -18.96 19.66
C TYR A 222 -19.69 -19.60 18.97
N TYR A 223 -19.02 -20.53 19.65
CA TYR A 223 -17.87 -21.21 19.09
C TYR A 223 -18.26 -21.93 17.79
N TRP A 224 -17.61 -21.59 16.69
CA TRP A 224 -18.03 -22.05 15.37
C TRP A 224 -17.94 -23.56 15.18
N ALA A 225 -17.03 -24.22 15.90
CA ALA A 225 -16.86 -25.67 15.90
C ALA A 225 -17.50 -26.34 17.12
N SER A 226 -18.49 -25.69 17.76
CA SER A 226 -19.21 -26.27 18.88
C SER A 226 -19.86 -27.60 18.49
N GLY A 227 -19.51 -28.67 19.21
CA GLY A 227 -20.00 -30.02 18.97
C GLY A 227 -19.16 -30.85 17.98
N LEU A 228 -18.05 -30.33 17.47
CA LEU A 228 -17.11 -31.05 16.62
C LEU A 228 -15.84 -31.46 17.41
N SER A 229 -15.30 -32.63 17.08
CA SER A 229 -13.98 -33.07 17.52
C SER A 229 -12.86 -32.49 16.65
N GLU A 230 -11.62 -32.51 17.14
CA GLU A 230 -10.44 -32.05 16.37
C GLU A 230 -10.27 -32.83 15.06
N GLU A 231 -10.50 -34.15 15.07
CA GLU A 231 -10.43 -35.00 13.86
C GLU A 231 -11.48 -34.62 12.80
N GLU A 232 -12.68 -34.22 13.22
CA GLU A 232 -13.73 -33.72 12.32
C GLU A 232 -13.37 -32.36 11.73
N ILE A 233 -12.74 -31.48 12.51
CA ILE A 233 -12.28 -30.17 12.03
C ILE A 233 -11.15 -30.34 11.01
N ASP A 234 -10.16 -31.18 11.32
CA ASP A 234 -8.97 -31.39 10.48
C ASP A 234 -9.30 -32.09 9.15
N SER A 235 -10.35 -32.92 9.12
CA SER A 235 -10.84 -33.57 7.89
C SER A 235 -11.78 -32.69 7.07
N MET A 236 -12.24 -31.56 7.61
CA MET A 236 -13.17 -30.65 6.96
C MET A 236 -12.49 -29.78 5.91
N SER A 237 -13.20 -29.53 4.80
CA SER A 237 -12.72 -28.58 3.80
C SER A 237 -12.68 -27.15 4.36
N GLN A 238 -11.73 -26.33 3.91
CA GLN A 238 -11.64 -24.91 4.29
C GLN A 238 -12.94 -24.14 4.00
N ASP A 239 -13.63 -24.46 2.89
CA ASP A 239 -14.89 -23.81 2.52
C ASP A 239 -15.99 -24.07 3.57
N GLU A 240 -16.05 -25.29 4.10
CA GLU A 240 -17.02 -25.68 5.13
C GLU A 240 -16.66 -25.07 6.50
N GLN A 241 -15.37 -25.00 6.86
CA GLN A 241 -14.94 -24.29 8.07
C GLN A 241 -15.33 -22.79 8.00
N ILE A 242 -15.08 -22.15 6.87
CA ILE A 242 -15.47 -20.75 6.60
C ILE A 242 -16.99 -20.58 6.74
N ARG A 243 -17.76 -21.49 6.13
CA ARG A 243 -19.23 -21.48 6.20
C ARG A 243 -19.73 -21.59 7.65
N LEU A 244 -19.25 -22.57 8.42
CA LEU A 244 -19.65 -22.75 9.82
C LEU A 244 -19.29 -21.54 10.69
N LEU A 245 -18.12 -20.94 10.48
CA LEU A 245 -17.70 -19.71 11.14
C LEU A 245 -18.72 -18.59 10.93
N TYR A 246 -19.12 -18.34 9.70
CA TYR A 246 -20.05 -17.26 9.39
C TYR A 246 -21.50 -17.54 9.82
N LEU A 247 -21.94 -18.80 9.80
CA LEU A 247 -23.24 -19.18 10.36
C LEU A 247 -23.31 -18.98 11.88
N ALA A 248 -22.25 -19.35 12.60
CA ALA A 248 -22.17 -19.10 14.04
C ALA A 248 -22.22 -17.59 14.35
N ALA A 249 -21.47 -16.78 13.57
CA ALA A 249 -21.51 -15.33 13.68
C ALA A 249 -22.90 -14.75 13.38
N TYR A 250 -23.58 -15.22 12.33
CA TYR A 250 -24.92 -14.77 11.97
C TYR A 250 -25.95 -15.05 13.06
N ARG A 251 -25.89 -16.24 13.69
CA ARG A 251 -26.73 -16.58 14.86
C ARG A 251 -26.49 -15.62 16.02
N ALA A 252 -25.23 -15.28 16.29
CA ALA A 252 -24.89 -14.28 17.31
C ALA A 252 -25.44 -12.89 16.96
N GLY A 253 -25.40 -12.51 15.68
CA GLY A 253 -26.00 -11.28 15.15
C GLY A 253 -27.51 -11.22 15.36
N LYS A 254 -28.23 -12.31 15.02
CA LYS A 254 -29.67 -12.45 15.26
C LYS A 254 -30.03 -12.42 16.75
N ALA A 255 -29.18 -12.97 17.60
CA ALA A 255 -29.33 -12.92 19.05
C ALA A 255 -28.91 -11.56 19.66
N GLU A 256 -28.67 -10.54 18.84
CA GLU A 256 -28.30 -9.19 19.24
C GLU A 256 -27.04 -9.11 20.12
N HIS A 257 -26.03 -9.94 19.83
CA HIS A 257 -24.76 -9.88 20.56
C HIS A 257 -24.16 -8.46 20.51
N SER A 258 -23.86 -7.88 21.67
CA SER A 258 -23.51 -6.47 21.83
C SER A 258 -22.32 -6.01 20.98
N SER A 259 -21.27 -6.84 20.86
CA SER A 259 -20.10 -6.58 20.01
C SER A 259 -20.42 -6.49 18.51
N LEU A 260 -21.54 -7.04 18.04
CA LEU A 260 -21.97 -6.99 16.64
C LEU A 260 -22.99 -5.86 16.43
N VAL A 261 -23.97 -5.73 17.33
CA VAL A 261 -25.03 -4.71 17.25
C VAL A 261 -24.48 -3.28 17.21
N LYS A 262 -23.34 -3.02 17.88
CA LYS A 262 -22.68 -1.71 17.87
C LYS A 262 -22.31 -1.22 16.45
N HIS A 263 -22.27 -2.11 15.46
CA HIS A 263 -21.90 -1.81 14.07
C HIS A 263 -23.09 -1.52 13.15
N ARG A 264 -24.34 -1.54 13.63
CA ARG A 264 -25.52 -1.27 12.78
C ARG A 264 -25.46 0.09 12.07
N SER A 265 -24.96 1.13 12.75
CA SER A 265 -24.75 2.45 12.13
C SER A 265 -23.72 2.39 10.99
N LEU A 266 -22.62 1.66 11.18
CA LEU A 266 -21.62 1.44 10.13
C LEU A 266 -22.19 0.68 8.94
N ALA A 267 -23.14 -0.23 9.14
CA ALA A 267 -23.79 -0.94 8.04
C ALA A 267 -24.59 0.01 7.13
N SER A 268 -25.33 0.95 7.73
CA SER A 268 -26.03 2.02 7.01
C SER A 268 -25.06 2.93 6.24
N ASP A 269 -23.98 3.38 6.90
CA ASP A 269 -22.96 4.22 6.27
C ASP A 269 -22.26 3.49 5.12
N THR A 270 -21.96 2.20 5.30
CA THR A 270 -21.33 1.34 4.28
C THR A 270 -22.19 1.26 3.04
N LEU A 271 -23.51 1.06 3.19
CA LEU A 271 -24.45 1.06 2.08
C LEU A 271 -24.47 2.42 1.36
N GLY A 272 -24.47 3.52 2.10
CA GLY A 272 -24.40 4.88 1.54
C GLY A 272 -23.13 5.12 0.73
N PHE A 273 -21.97 4.80 1.30
CA PHE A 273 -20.68 4.92 0.63
C PHE A 273 -20.58 4.02 -0.61
N TRP A 274 -21.06 2.79 -0.52
CA TRP A 274 -21.10 1.86 -1.64
C TRP A 274 -21.95 2.39 -2.80
N ARG A 275 -23.14 2.94 -2.53
CA ARG A 275 -24.00 3.52 -3.57
C ARG A 275 -23.33 4.69 -4.27
N ILE A 276 -22.67 5.59 -3.53
CA ILE A 276 -21.90 6.70 -4.12
C ILE A 276 -20.77 6.15 -5.01
N TYR A 277 -20.07 5.11 -4.56
CA TYR A 277 -19.02 4.46 -5.34
C TYR A 277 -19.58 3.81 -6.62
N TRP A 278 -20.72 3.15 -6.52
CA TRP A 278 -21.38 2.49 -7.64
C TRP A 278 -21.90 3.50 -8.66
N ASP A 279 -22.55 4.58 -8.24
CA ASP A 279 -23.01 5.65 -9.12
C ASP A 279 -21.84 6.27 -9.89
N TRP A 280 -20.71 6.48 -9.21
CA TRP A 280 -19.47 6.89 -9.86
C TRP A 280 -18.97 5.86 -10.88
N THR A 281 -18.99 4.58 -10.54
CA THR A 281 -18.62 3.48 -11.44
C THR A 281 -19.49 3.46 -12.70
N VAL A 282 -20.80 3.64 -12.55
CA VAL A 282 -21.76 3.75 -13.65
C VAL A 282 -21.46 4.98 -14.51
N SER A 283 -21.13 6.13 -13.90
CA SER A 283 -20.73 7.35 -14.63
C SER A 283 -19.48 7.16 -15.50
N ARG A 284 -18.64 6.15 -15.21
CA ARG A 284 -17.47 5.75 -16.02
C ARG A 284 -17.80 4.81 -17.16
N GLY A 285 -19.07 4.39 -17.28
CA GLY A 285 -19.55 3.49 -18.32
C GLY A 285 -19.62 2.02 -17.90
N LEU A 286 -19.41 1.69 -16.63
CA LEU A 286 -19.53 0.32 -16.11
C LEU A 286 -20.88 0.14 -15.41
N ASN A 287 -21.93 -0.09 -16.20
CA ASN A 287 -23.29 -0.36 -15.69
C ASN A 287 -23.64 -1.85 -15.78
N GLU A 288 -24.76 -2.26 -15.15
CA GLU A 288 -25.15 -3.66 -15.05
C GLU A 288 -25.38 -4.34 -16.41
N ASP A 289 -25.99 -3.65 -17.37
CA ASP A 289 -26.28 -4.21 -18.69
C ASP A 289 -24.99 -4.48 -19.47
N LYS A 290 -24.06 -3.52 -19.43
CA LYS A 290 -22.73 -3.67 -20.04
C LYS A 290 -21.92 -4.79 -19.38
N ILE A 291 -22.00 -4.90 -18.04
CA ILE A 291 -21.35 -6.01 -17.32
C ILE A 291 -21.91 -7.35 -17.80
N LYS A 292 -23.24 -7.49 -17.87
CA LYS A 292 -23.90 -8.72 -18.29
C LYS A 292 -23.54 -9.10 -19.73
N GLN A 293 -23.56 -8.13 -20.66
CA GLN A 293 -23.16 -8.34 -22.06
C GLN A 293 -21.69 -8.76 -22.18
N ALA A 294 -20.78 -8.07 -21.47
CA ALA A 294 -19.37 -8.42 -21.48
C ALA A 294 -19.11 -9.81 -20.90
N LEU A 295 -19.81 -10.18 -19.82
CA LEU A 295 -19.75 -11.51 -19.21
C LEU A 295 -20.22 -12.61 -20.16
N GLN A 296 -21.30 -12.38 -20.92
CA GLN A 296 -21.80 -13.34 -21.90
C GLN A 296 -20.72 -13.72 -22.91
N ILE A 297 -19.93 -12.74 -23.36
CA ILE A 297 -18.87 -12.93 -24.36
C ILE A 297 -17.63 -13.56 -23.73
N ILE A 298 -17.05 -12.93 -22.70
CA ILE A 298 -15.77 -13.36 -22.11
C ILE A 298 -15.87 -14.75 -21.47
N ARG A 299 -17.06 -15.13 -20.97
CA ARG A 299 -17.29 -16.43 -20.33
C ARG A 299 -17.96 -17.45 -21.24
N ASP A 300 -18.20 -17.16 -22.52
CA ASP A 300 -18.72 -18.16 -23.47
C ASP A 300 -17.76 -19.38 -23.49
N PRO A 301 -18.23 -20.60 -23.21
CA PRO A 301 -17.42 -21.82 -23.27
C PRO A 301 -16.72 -22.06 -24.61
N ASN A 302 -17.23 -21.45 -25.69
CA ASN A 302 -16.66 -21.53 -27.04
C ASN A 302 -15.73 -20.36 -27.37
N PHE A 303 -15.56 -19.37 -26.47
CA PHE A 303 -14.63 -18.28 -26.69
C PHE A 303 -13.19 -18.81 -26.79
N PRO A 304 -12.43 -18.49 -27.86
CA PRO A 304 -11.13 -19.12 -28.15
C PRO A 304 -10.01 -18.44 -27.37
N LEU A 305 -9.79 -18.87 -26.14
CA LEU A 305 -8.83 -18.26 -25.20
C LEU A 305 -7.37 -18.42 -25.63
N GLU A 306 -7.06 -19.39 -26.48
CA GLU A 306 -5.72 -19.68 -26.96
C GLU A 306 -5.14 -18.57 -27.87
N GLU A 307 -5.99 -17.65 -28.35
CA GLU A 307 -5.59 -16.60 -29.28
C GLU A 307 -4.85 -15.47 -28.55
N LYS A 308 -3.57 -15.27 -28.90
CA LYS A 308 -2.68 -14.31 -28.22
C LYS A 308 -3.12 -12.84 -28.32
N ILE A 309 -4.08 -12.53 -29.19
CA ILE A 309 -4.56 -11.16 -29.37
C ILE A 309 -5.20 -10.60 -28.10
N TRP A 310 -5.77 -11.46 -27.23
CA TRP A 310 -6.52 -11.01 -26.06
C TRP A 310 -5.62 -10.24 -25.08
N SER A 311 -4.37 -10.67 -24.93
CA SER A 311 -3.37 -9.98 -24.11
C SER A 311 -3.12 -8.53 -24.56
N ILE A 312 -3.30 -8.21 -25.85
CA ILE A 312 -3.11 -6.85 -26.37
C ILE A 312 -4.10 -5.86 -25.71
N ALA A 313 -5.31 -6.31 -25.36
CA ALA A 313 -6.29 -5.48 -24.68
C ALA A 313 -5.79 -4.96 -23.32
N GLY A 314 -4.88 -5.67 -22.65
CA GLY A 314 -4.24 -5.21 -21.42
C GLY A 314 -3.37 -3.98 -21.64
N PHE A 315 -2.60 -3.95 -22.73
CA PHE A 315 -1.52 -3.00 -22.97
C PHE A 315 -1.83 -1.89 -23.97
N SER A 316 -2.93 -1.98 -24.72
CA SER A 316 -3.30 -0.99 -25.73
C SER A 316 -4.56 -0.20 -25.41
N GLU A 317 -4.73 0.93 -26.11
CA GLU A 317 -6.01 1.63 -26.23
C GLU A 317 -6.96 0.88 -27.18
N LYS A 318 -8.25 1.25 -27.14
CA LYS A 318 -9.33 0.54 -27.83
C LYS A 318 -9.14 0.55 -29.35
N GLU A 319 -8.77 1.68 -29.91
CA GLU A 319 -8.57 1.85 -31.35
C GLU A 319 -7.44 0.95 -31.88
N ASN A 320 -6.37 0.80 -31.10
CA ASN A 320 -5.26 -0.09 -31.46
C ASN A 320 -5.68 -1.56 -31.36
N PHE A 321 -6.41 -1.93 -30.32
CA PHE A 321 -6.94 -3.29 -30.17
C PHE A 321 -7.86 -3.65 -31.33
N GLU A 322 -8.77 -2.76 -31.72
CA GLU A 322 -9.69 -2.96 -32.85
C GLU A 322 -8.96 -3.12 -34.18
N LYS A 323 -7.86 -2.40 -34.37
CA LYS A 323 -7.00 -2.56 -35.56
C LYS A 323 -6.41 -3.96 -35.61
N PHE A 324 -5.78 -4.43 -34.53
CA PHE A 324 -5.24 -5.79 -34.47
C PHE A 324 -6.33 -6.85 -34.62
N LEU A 325 -7.50 -6.62 -34.01
CA LEU A 325 -8.63 -7.54 -34.10
C LEU A 325 -9.15 -7.67 -35.54
N SER A 326 -9.07 -6.58 -36.31
CA SER A 326 -9.43 -6.58 -37.73
C SER A 326 -8.46 -7.41 -38.59
N GLU A 327 -7.17 -7.40 -38.25
CA GLU A 327 -6.14 -8.12 -39.01
C GLU A 327 -6.30 -9.65 -38.91
N ILE A 328 -6.88 -10.15 -37.82
CA ILE A 328 -7.10 -11.59 -37.59
C ILE A 328 -8.58 -12.00 -37.64
N TRP A 329 -9.48 -11.07 -37.96
CA TRP A 329 -10.93 -11.27 -37.87
C TRP A 329 -11.43 -12.44 -38.69
N GLU A 330 -10.90 -12.60 -39.90
CA GLU A 330 -11.29 -13.67 -40.82
C GLU A 330 -11.06 -15.06 -40.24
N THR A 331 -10.05 -15.23 -39.38
CA THR A 331 -9.75 -16.48 -38.69
C THR A 331 -10.66 -16.71 -37.48
N LEU A 332 -11.11 -15.62 -36.83
CA LEU A 332 -11.90 -15.70 -35.60
C LEU A 332 -13.40 -15.81 -35.84
N LYS A 333 -13.93 -15.18 -36.90
CA LYS A 333 -15.37 -15.10 -37.17
C LYS A 333 -16.06 -16.45 -37.37
N GLU A 334 -15.29 -17.49 -37.74
CA GLU A 334 -15.81 -18.86 -37.86
C GLU A 334 -15.89 -19.57 -36.51
N LYS A 335 -15.12 -19.12 -35.51
CA LYS A 335 -15.04 -19.72 -34.18
C LYS A 335 -15.94 -19.02 -33.15
N ILE A 336 -16.32 -17.76 -33.40
CA ILE A 336 -16.99 -16.90 -32.41
C ILE A 336 -18.33 -16.40 -32.94
N PRO A 337 -19.44 -16.52 -32.20
CA PRO A 337 -20.77 -16.06 -32.64
C PRO A 337 -21.02 -14.56 -32.42
N TYR A 338 -19.99 -13.79 -32.07
CA TYR A 338 -20.07 -12.38 -31.72
C TYR A 338 -19.43 -11.51 -32.81
N SER A 339 -19.90 -10.28 -32.96
CA SER A 339 -19.27 -9.29 -33.81
C SER A 339 -17.96 -8.77 -33.22
N ARG A 340 -17.14 -8.15 -34.07
CA ARG A 340 -15.87 -7.54 -33.68
C ARG A 340 -16.09 -6.44 -32.65
N GLU A 341 -17.13 -5.63 -32.86
CA GLU A 341 -17.51 -4.50 -32.03
C GLU A 341 -17.96 -4.97 -30.63
N GLU A 342 -18.72 -6.06 -30.56
CA GLU A 342 -19.14 -6.68 -29.30
C GLU A 342 -17.94 -7.20 -28.50
N ILE A 343 -17.00 -7.88 -29.14
CA ILE A 343 -15.77 -8.37 -28.50
C ILE A 343 -14.92 -7.19 -28.00
N SER A 344 -14.69 -6.18 -28.85
CA SER A 344 -13.95 -4.98 -28.46
C SER A 344 -14.57 -4.30 -27.24
N GLU A 345 -15.89 -4.08 -27.24
CA GLU A 345 -16.58 -3.49 -26.10
C GLU A 345 -16.46 -4.38 -24.85
N ALA A 346 -16.67 -5.69 -24.96
CA ALA A 346 -16.56 -6.61 -23.83
C ALA A 346 -15.20 -6.55 -23.15
N PHE A 347 -14.11 -6.55 -23.92
CA PHE A 347 -12.75 -6.47 -23.39
C PHE A 347 -12.47 -5.12 -22.72
N PHE A 348 -12.96 -4.01 -23.25
CA PHE A 348 -12.73 -2.70 -22.63
C PHE A 348 -13.62 -2.43 -21.42
N ILE A 349 -14.83 -2.99 -21.38
CA ILE A 349 -15.65 -3.03 -20.16
C ILE A 349 -15.00 -3.93 -19.10
N GLY A 350 -14.43 -5.08 -19.49
CA GLY A 350 -13.65 -5.94 -18.59
C GLY A 350 -12.41 -5.25 -18.03
N LYS A 351 -11.65 -4.53 -18.87
CA LYS A 351 -10.51 -3.70 -18.45
C LYS A 351 -10.93 -2.59 -17.49
N LEU A 352 -12.08 -1.97 -17.73
CA LEU A 352 -12.64 -0.96 -16.82
C LEU A 352 -13.01 -1.60 -15.48
N ALA A 353 -13.70 -2.74 -15.46
CA ALA A 353 -13.99 -3.48 -14.23
C ALA A 353 -12.72 -3.86 -13.47
N TYR A 354 -11.67 -4.31 -14.17
CA TYR A 354 -10.36 -4.61 -13.58
C TYR A 354 -9.72 -3.41 -12.87
N LYS A 355 -9.83 -2.21 -13.46
CA LYS A 355 -9.32 -0.96 -12.87
C LYS A 355 -10.16 -0.46 -11.70
N LEU A 356 -11.49 -0.61 -11.78
CA LEU A 356 -12.41 -0.07 -10.79
C LEU A 356 -12.57 -0.98 -9.57
N PHE A 357 -12.41 -2.29 -9.68
CA PHE A 357 -12.63 -3.22 -8.56
C PHE A 357 -11.34 -3.86 -8.06
N PRO A 358 -10.48 -3.19 -7.28
CA PRO A 358 -9.15 -3.70 -6.98
C PRO A 358 -9.13 -5.00 -6.17
N ASN A 359 -10.16 -5.28 -5.35
CA ASN A 359 -10.23 -6.47 -4.50
C ASN A 359 -11.67 -6.88 -4.14
N LEU A 360 -11.80 -7.91 -3.29
CA LEU A 360 -13.07 -8.55 -2.90
C LEU A 360 -13.82 -7.82 -1.76
N THR A 361 -13.27 -6.74 -1.21
CA THR A 361 -13.80 -6.11 0.01
C THR A 361 -15.31 -5.81 -0.04
N PRO A 362 -15.88 -5.20 -1.10
CA PRO A 362 -17.32 -5.00 -1.14
C PRO A 362 -18.10 -6.31 -1.13
N LEU A 363 -17.61 -7.36 -1.79
CA LEU A 363 -18.32 -8.64 -1.78
C LEU A 363 -18.35 -9.20 -0.35
N PHE A 364 -17.22 -9.22 0.35
CA PHE A 364 -17.17 -9.67 1.75
C PHE A 364 -18.07 -8.85 2.66
N LEU A 365 -18.09 -7.52 2.52
CA LEU A 365 -18.99 -6.66 3.28
C LEU A 365 -20.45 -7.09 3.10
N PHE A 366 -20.92 -7.11 1.86
CA PHE A 366 -22.33 -7.31 1.53
C PHE A 366 -22.81 -8.77 1.65
N THR A 367 -21.90 -9.74 1.73
CA THR A 367 -22.26 -11.16 1.89
C THR A 367 -21.96 -11.72 3.28
N LEU A 368 -20.88 -11.28 3.94
CA LEU A 368 -20.32 -11.94 5.13
C LEU A 368 -20.14 -11.00 6.33
N ARG A 369 -20.40 -9.68 6.21
CA ARG A 369 -20.24 -8.74 7.34
C ARG A 369 -21.54 -8.07 7.69
N LEU A 370 -22.11 -7.32 6.74
CA LEU A 370 -23.29 -6.50 6.96
C LEU A 370 -24.51 -7.35 7.35
N PRO A 371 -24.78 -8.51 6.70
CA PRO A 371 -25.86 -9.39 7.16
C PRO A 371 -25.74 -9.85 8.62
N ILE A 372 -24.51 -9.95 9.15
CA ILE A 372 -24.28 -10.43 10.52
C ILE A 372 -24.55 -9.32 11.53
N VAL A 373 -24.11 -8.09 11.26
CA VAL A 373 -24.28 -6.97 12.19
C VAL A 373 -25.65 -6.28 12.06
N ASP A 374 -26.29 -6.43 10.91
CA ASP A 374 -27.63 -5.90 10.61
C ASP A 374 -28.50 -6.96 9.87
N PRO A 375 -28.95 -8.02 10.56
CA PRO A 375 -29.69 -9.12 9.95
C PRO A 375 -31.04 -8.72 9.34
N GLU A 376 -31.66 -7.64 9.82
CA GLU A 376 -32.96 -7.16 9.33
C GLU A 376 -32.88 -6.70 7.86
N ASN A 377 -31.69 -6.28 7.41
CA ASN A 377 -31.44 -5.77 6.07
C ASN A 377 -30.74 -6.77 5.14
N VAL A 378 -30.69 -8.06 5.50
CA VAL A 378 -29.99 -9.11 4.72
C VAL A 378 -30.43 -9.18 3.26
N ASN A 379 -31.73 -9.03 2.97
CA ASN A 379 -32.25 -9.01 1.60
C ASN A 379 -31.67 -7.86 0.76
N LEU A 380 -31.55 -6.67 1.38
CA LEU A 380 -31.00 -5.49 0.73
C LEU A 380 -29.52 -5.68 0.42
N TYR A 381 -28.76 -6.23 1.37
CA TYR A 381 -27.34 -6.50 1.16
C TYR A 381 -27.10 -7.57 0.11
N PHE A 382 -27.95 -8.59 0.06
CA PHE A 382 -27.86 -9.62 -0.97
C PHE A 382 -28.08 -9.08 -2.39
N GLN A 383 -28.99 -8.11 -2.58
CA GLN A 383 -29.19 -7.46 -3.87
C GLN A 383 -27.93 -6.70 -4.32
N GLU A 384 -27.31 -5.93 -3.44
CA GLU A 384 -26.06 -5.24 -3.74
C GLU A 384 -24.90 -6.23 -3.94
N ALA A 385 -24.85 -7.33 -3.19
CA ALA A 385 -23.87 -8.39 -3.35
C ALA A 385 -23.92 -9.03 -4.74
N GLN A 386 -25.11 -9.26 -5.32
CA GLN A 386 -25.23 -9.81 -6.68
C GLN A 386 -24.65 -8.87 -7.74
N ARG A 387 -24.92 -7.57 -7.59
CA ARG A 387 -24.35 -6.53 -8.46
C ARG A 387 -22.81 -6.51 -8.36
N ILE A 388 -22.29 -6.53 -7.13
CA ILE A 388 -20.84 -6.60 -6.87
C ILE A 388 -20.22 -7.87 -7.45
N TYR A 389 -20.88 -9.01 -7.25
CA TYR A 389 -20.44 -10.31 -7.75
C TYR A 389 -20.25 -10.27 -9.26
N ASN A 390 -21.22 -9.75 -10.02
CA ASN A 390 -21.12 -9.66 -11.48
C ASN A 390 -19.94 -8.78 -11.93
N ALA A 391 -19.72 -7.64 -11.27
CA ALA A 391 -18.60 -6.76 -11.58
C ALA A 391 -17.24 -7.44 -11.29
N LEU A 392 -17.11 -8.12 -10.15
CA LEU A 392 -15.91 -8.89 -9.80
C LEU A 392 -15.70 -10.09 -10.72
N LEU A 393 -16.77 -10.82 -11.03
CA LEU A 393 -16.73 -11.95 -11.96
C LEU A 393 -16.19 -11.51 -13.32
N LEU A 394 -16.64 -10.35 -13.81
CA LEU A 394 -16.16 -9.78 -15.06
C LEU A 394 -14.68 -9.41 -14.96
N ARG A 395 -14.30 -8.72 -13.88
CA ARG A 395 -12.90 -8.37 -13.62
C ARG A 395 -11.98 -9.59 -13.65
N PHE A 396 -12.30 -10.64 -12.90
CA PHE A 396 -11.42 -11.81 -12.80
C PHE A 396 -11.45 -12.62 -14.09
N SER A 397 -12.61 -12.74 -14.75
CA SER A 397 -12.69 -13.39 -16.06
C SER A 397 -11.85 -12.65 -17.11
N TRP A 398 -11.84 -11.31 -17.08
CA TRP A 398 -10.99 -10.50 -17.93
C TRP A 398 -9.51 -10.70 -17.60
N TYR A 399 -9.12 -10.66 -16.32
CA TYR A 399 -7.73 -10.86 -15.89
C TYR A 399 -7.18 -12.22 -16.32
N GLU A 400 -7.88 -13.32 -16.01
CA GLU A 400 -7.42 -14.66 -16.41
C GLU A 400 -7.40 -14.82 -17.94
N CYS A 401 -8.37 -14.24 -18.67
CA CYS A 401 -8.38 -14.27 -20.13
C CYS A 401 -7.19 -13.50 -20.74
N VAL A 402 -6.97 -12.25 -20.32
CA VAL A 402 -5.97 -11.35 -20.94
C VAL A 402 -4.55 -11.67 -20.49
N GLU A 403 -4.33 -11.94 -19.21
CA GLU A 403 -2.98 -12.11 -18.64
C GLU A 403 -2.52 -13.56 -18.66
N ARG A 404 -3.46 -14.52 -18.68
CA ARG A 404 -3.15 -15.96 -18.55
C ARG A 404 -3.71 -16.84 -19.66
N ASN A 405 -4.59 -16.33 -20.52
CA ASN A 405 -5.31 -17.12 -21.53
C ASN A 405 -6.09 -18.30 -20.92
N GLU A 406 -6.65 -18.11 -19.72
CA GLU A 406 -7.36 -19.12 -18.94
C GLU A 406 -8.81 -18.72 -18.63
N ARG A 407 -9.66 -19.71 -18.32
CA ARG A 407 -11.03 -19.46 -17.82
C ARG A 407 -10.99 -19.26 -16.31
N PHE A 408 -11.52 -18.13 -15.86
CA PHE A 408 -11.72 -17.90 -14.43
C PHE A 408 -12.83 -18.79 -13.83
N ILE A 409 -12.46 -19.57 -12.81
CA ILE A 409 -13.38 -20.38 -12.00
C ILE A 409 -13.73 -19.60 -10.72
N PRO A 410 -15.00 -19.17 -10.52
CA PRO A 410 -15.37 -18.24 -9.46
C PRO A 410 -15.56 -18.88 -8.07
N LYS A 411 -14.77 -19.91 -7.72
CA LYS A 411 -14.97 -20.71 -6.48
C LYS A 411 -15.17 -19.85 -5.22
N ASN A 412 -14.29 -18.87 -5.01
CA ASN A 412 -14.35 -18.01 -3.83
C ASN A 412 -15.53 -17.02 -3.86
N LEU A 413 -15.88 -16.51 -5.05
CA LEU A 413 -17.02 -15.61 -5.18
C LEU A 413 -18.34 -16.35 -4.92
N ASP A 414 -18.44 -17.57 -5.45
CA ASP A 414 -19.61 -18.44 -5.29
C ASP A 414 -19.82 -18.83 -3.83
N LEU A 415 -18.73 -19.11 -3.09
CA LEU A 415 -18.80 -19.40 -1.66
C LEU A 415 -19.43 -18.24 -0.88
N CYS A 416 -19.02 -16.99 -1.15
CA CYS A 416 -19.58 -15.82 -0.48
C CYS A 416 -21.10 -15.69 -0.70
N LEU A 417 -21.56 -15.87 -1.94
CA LEU A 417 -22.99 -15.81 -2.25
C LEU A 417 -23.75 -16.95 -1.58
N LYS A 418 -23.24 -18.19 -1.63
CA LYS A 418 -23.88 -19.36 -1.00
C LYS A 418 -24.09 -19.15 0.50
N ILE A 419 -23.08 -18.63 1.20
CA ILE A 419 -23.20 -18.34 2.64
C ILE A 419 -24.29 -17.28 2.89
N CYS A 420 -24.32 -16.21 2.10
CA CYS A 420 -25.36 -15.18 2.22
C CYS A 420 -26.76 -15.72 1.90
N GLU A 421 -26.89 -16.64 0.94
CA GLU A 421 -28.16 -17.33 0.65
C GLU A 421 -28.63 -18.21 1.81
N GLU A 422 -27.72 -18.78 2.61
CA GLU A 422 -28.09 -19.49 3.83
C GLU A 422 -28.61 -18.53 4.90
N PHE A 423 -28.05 -17.32 5.02
CA PHE A 423 -28.57 -16.29 5.92
C PHE A 423 -30.01 -15.89 5.58
N LEU A 424 -30.40 -15.91 4.31
CA LEU A 424 -31.77 -15.61 3.88
C LEU A 424 -32.78 -16.69 4.25
N LYS A 425 -32.33 -17.91 4.54
CA LYS A 425 -33.17 -19.07 4.84
C LYS A 425 -33.39 -19.28 6.34
N GLU A 426 -32.40 -18.93 7.16
CA GLU A 426 -32.54 -18.88 8.62
C GLU A 426 -33.43 -17.71 9.03
#